data_AF-A0A6B2G2P4-F1
#
_entry.id   AF-A0A6B2G2P4-F1
#
_cell.length_a   1.000
_cell.length_b   1.000
_cell.length_c   1.000
_cell.angle_alpha   90.00
_cell.angle_beta   90.00
_cell.angle_gamma   90.00
#
_symmetry.space_group_name_H-M   'P 1'
#
loop_
_entity.id
_entity.type
_entity.pdbx_description
1 polymer ?
#
loop_
_entity_poly.entity_id
_entity_poly.type
_entity_poly.pdbx_seq_one_letter_code
_entity_poly.pdbx_strand_id
1 'polypeptide(L)'
;HMIDIIDILDEFTVTNYRNISLPIIENIIERGKTVFVVGGTNYYIESILYNNLVDIKNIETKKYEDLSNIDLWKLLNSLDPERAGILHHNDRRKITRSLQISFSGRVHSEYIQDQRTDSHFQNRPKKRFKNILFIWLTANLEFLSNLIRKRCLTMLQNGGWEELKLLYQEFLKSGIYENDLRGAFQALGFKQFIPALKSFNDCNYDEIEATIKERCFDDFVLSTIRYTKKQNRWVKNRILTDENIKTLTIDVSETELTKYQELCYSALLEKCSNIVPSHASLTPTTISSERLKRFSCEVCEKIAIGSSSWQAHCRSKRHRRLSTTQKSKKI
;
A
#
# COMPACT_ATOMS: atom_id res chain seq x y z
N HIS A 1 -19.55 -10.23 4.54
CA HIS A 1 -18.63 -11.09 3.77
C HIS A 1 -17.20 -10.61 4.03
N MET A 2 -16.20 -11.51 3.98
CA MET A 2 -14.76 -11.16 4.08
C MET A 2 -14.30 -10.55 5.42
N ILE A 3 -14.95 -10.90 6.54
CA ILE A 3 -14.57 -10.48 7.90
C ILE A 3 -14.45 -11.75 8.75
N ASP A 4 -13.39 -11.86 9.55
CA ASP A 4 -13.11 -13.00 10.45
C ASP A 4 -13.16 -14.37 9.77
N ILE A 5 -12.55 -14.46 8.57
CA ILE A 5 -12.54 -15.69 7.76
C ILE A 5 -11.17 -16.38 7.69
N ILE A 6 -10.18 -15.90 8.46
CA ILE A 6 -8.77 -16.30 8.34
C ILE A 6 -8.20 -16.48 9.74
N ASP A 7 -7.43 -17.54 9.91
CA ASP A 7 -6.65 -17.73 11.13
C ASP A 7 -5.51 -16.71 11.25
N ILE A 8 -5.08 -16.45 12.48
CA ILE A 8 -4.03 -15.47 12.79
C ILE A 8 -2.66 -15.86 12.20
N LEU A 9 -2.41 -17.15 12.05
CA LEU A 9 -1.16 -17.71 11.52
C LEU A 9 -1.18 -17.83 9.99
N ASP A 10 -2.36 -17.77 9.38
CA ASP A 10 -2.52 -17.92 7.95
C ASP A 10 -2.12 -16.64 7.20
N GLU A 11 -1.40 -16.81 6.09
CA GLU A 11 -1.10 -15.72 5.19
C GLU A 11 -2.29 -15.41 4.27
N PHE A 12 -2.64 -14.13 4.15
CA PHE A 12 -3.69 -13.69 3.24
C PHE A 12 -3.19 -12.72 2.19
N THR A 13 -3.14 -13.20 0.94
CA THR A 13 -2.64 -12.42 -0.18
C THR A 13 -3.76 -11.73 -0.96
N VAL A 14 -3.37 -10.78 -1.81
CA VAL A 14 -4.29 -10.13 -2.76
C VAL A 14 -4.96 -11.14 -3.69
N THR A 15 -4.27 -12.22 -4.06
CA THR A 15 -4.81 -13.29 -4.90
C THR A 15 -5.88 -14.10 -4.16
N ASN A 16 -5.65 -14.39 -2.87
CA ASN A 16 -6.67 -15.03 -2.03
C ASN A 16 -7.92 -14.15 -1.93
N TYR A 17 -7.76 -12.87 -1.63
CA TYR A 17 -8.86 -11.92 -1.56
C TYR A 17 -9.67 -11.88 -2.86
N ARG A 18 -9.00 -11.75 -4.01
CA ARG A 18 -9.66 -11.74 -5.33
C ARG A 18 -10.45 -13.03 -5.56
N ASN A 19 -9.82 -14.19 -5.37
CA ASN A 19 -10.43 -15.49 -5.69
C ASN A 19 -11.62 -15.82 -4.78
N ILE A 20 -11.61 -15.38 -3.52
CA ILE A 20 -12.73 -15.58 -2.59
C ILE A 20 -13.82 -14.52 -2.81
N SER A 21 -13.44 -13.27 -3.06
CA SER A 21 -14.41 -12.17 -3.17
C SER A 21 -15.20 -12.19 -4.48
N LEU A 22 -14.60 -12.57 -5.60
CA LEU A 22 -15.26 -12.52 -6.91
C LEU A 22 -16.52 -13.41 -6.98
N PRO A 23 -16.50 -14.70 -6.58
CA PRO A 23 -17.70 -15.53 -6.56
C PRO A 23 -18.81 -14.97 -5.65
N ILE A 24 -18.43 -14.35 -4.52
CA ILE A 24 -19.38 -13.71 -3.60
C ILE A 24 -20.06 -12.52 -4.30
N ILE A 25 -19.28 -11.68 -4.98
CA ILE A 25 -19.78 -10.51 -5.72
C ILE A 25 -20.73 -10.98 -6.83
N GLU A 26 -20.34 -11.98 -7.61
CA GLU A 26 -21.16 -12.56 -8.68
C GLU A 26 -22.49 -13.10 -8.14
N ASN A 27 -22.45 -13.88 -7.06
CA ASN A 27 -23.66 -14.41 -6.42
C ASN A 27 -24.60 -13.33 -5.85
N ILE A 28 -24.07 -12.20 -5.36
CA ILE A 28 -24.91 -11.08 -4.91
C ILE A 28 -25.57 -10.39 -6.10
N ILE A 29 -24.84 -10.20 -7.20
CA ILE A 29 -25.35 -9.61 -8.44
C ILE A 29 -26.43 -10.51 -9.07
N GLU A 30 -26.22 -11.83 -9.12
CA GLU A 30 -27.19 -12.81 -9.63
C GLU A 30 -28.52 -12.78 -8.85
N ARG A 31 -28.48 -12.43 -7.56
CA ARG A 31 -29.67 -12.22 -6.72
C ARG A 31 -30.33 -10.85 -6.91
N GLY A 32 -29.89 -10.06 -7.90
CA GLY A 32 -30.40 -8.72 -8.18
C GLY A 32 -30.07 -7.67 -7.12
N LYS A 33 -29.06 -7.93 -6.27
CA LYS A 33 -28.66 -7.01 -5.19
C LYS A 33 -27.47 -6.15 -5.59
N THR A 34 -27.43 -4.93 -5.05
CA THR A 34 -26.28 -4.01 -5.20
C THR A 34 -25.15 -4.41 -4.27
N VAL A 35 -23.93 -4.47 -4.80
CA VAL A 35 -22.72 -4.82 -4.04
C VAL A 35 -22.03 -3.55 -3.54
N PHE A 36 -21.80 -3.48 -2.23
CA PHE A 36 -20.93 -2.47 -1.62
C PHE A 36 -19.63 -3.14 -1.16
N VAL A 37 -18.52 -2.72 -1.77
CA VAL A 37 -17.18 -3.11 -1.30
C VAL A 37 -16.61 -1.96 -0.50
N VAL A 38 -16.40 -2.19 0.80
CA VAL A 38 -15.89 -1.18 1.74
C VAL A 38 -14.55 -1.66 2.28
N GLY A 39 -13.52 -0.81 2.23
CA GLY A 39 -12.22 -1.16 2.78
C GLY A 39 -11.16 -0.08 2.58
N GLY A 40 -10.10 -0.17 3.39
CA GLY A 40 -8.95 0.73 3.31
C GLY A 40 -7.77 0.17 2.50
N THR A 41 -7.75 -1.13 2.24
CA THR A 41 -6.67 -1.79 1.50
C THR A 41 -6.93 -1.65 0.00
N ASN A 42 -6.72 -0.44 -0.52
CA ASN A 42 -7.10 -0.11 -1.90
C ASN A 42 -6.46 -1.01 -2.96
N TYR A 43 -5.28 -1.57 -2.68
CA TYR A 43 -4.64 -2.56 -3.56
C TYR A 43 -5.47 -3.85 -3.71
N TYR A 44 -6.19 -4.26 -2.68
CA TYR A 44 -7.08 -5.41 -2.72
C TYR A 44 -8.35 -5.08 -3.52
N ILE A 45 -8.87 -3.87 -3.36
CA ILE A 45 -9.98 -3.36 -4.18
C ILE A 45 -9.56 -3.32 -5.67
N GLU A 46 -8.34 -2.88 -5.99
CA GLU A 46 -7.82 -2.89 -7.37
C GLU A 46 -7.89 -4.28 -8.02
N SER A 47 -7.59 -5.34 -7.25
CA SER A 47 -7.55 -6.72 -7.75
C SER A 47 -8.91 -7.29 -8.18
N ILE A 48 -10.00 -6.77 -7.62
CA ILE A 48 -11.36 -7.15 -8.02
C ILE A 48 -11.92 -6.22 -9.09
N LEU A 49 -11.48 -4.95 -9.13
CA LEU A 49 -11.92 -3.97 -10.13
C LEU A 49 -11.34 -4.26 -11.52
N TYR A 50 -10.09 -4.73 -11.59
CA TYR A 50 -9.36 -4.89 -12.84
C TYR A 50 -8.78 -6.30 -13.03
N ASN A 51 -8.57 -6.68 -14.28
CA ASN A 51 -7.85 -7.90 -14.66
C ASN A 51 -6.33 -7.65 -14.70
N ASN A 52 -5.73 -7.35 -13.55
CA ASN A 52 -4.35 -6.85 -13.45
C ASN A 52 -3.34 -7.82 -12.83
N LEU A 53 -3.80 -8.89 -12.18
CA LEU A 53 -2.93 -9.86 -11.54
C LEU A 53 -2.60 -11.00 -12.50
N VAL A 54 -1.30 -11.24 -12.71
CA VAL A 54 -0.82 -12.41 -13.44
C VAL A 54 -0.82 -13.60 -12.49
N ASP A 55 -1.66 -14.60 -12.79
CA ASP A 55 -1.79 -15.84 -12.02
C ASP A 55 -0.66 -16.79 -12.36
N ILE A 56 0.50 -16.51 -11.79
CA ILE A 56 1.66 -17.38 -11.91
C ILE A 56 1.71 -18.21 -10.66
N LYS A 57 1.56 -19.54 -10.84
CA LYS A 57 1.78 -20.56 -9.81
C LYS A 57 3.05 -20.19 -9.05
N ASN A 58 3.02 -20.22 -7.72
CA ASN A 58 4.15 -19.85 -6.87
C ASN A 58 5.40 -20.64 -7.26
N ILE A 59 6.22 -20.09 -8.15
CA ILE A 59 7.54 -20.63 -8.45
C ILE A 59 8.38 -20.38 -7.19
N GLU A 60 9.00 -21.44 -6.68
CA GLU A 60 9.68 -21.46 -5.38
C GLU A 60 10.61 -20.25 -5.18
N THR A 61 10.36 -19.49 -4.11
CA THR A 61 11.13 -18.30 -3.72
C THR A 61 12.48 -18.63 -3.11
N LYS A 62 12.65 -19.85 -2.57
CA LYS A 62 13.81 -20.27 -1.79
C LYS A 62 15.13 -20.18 -2.56
N LYS A 63 15.08 -20.24 -3.90
CA LYS A 63 16.26 -20.23 -4.76
C LYS A 63 17.08 -18.92 -4.73
N TYR A 64 16.53 -17.87 -4.10
CA TYR A 64 17.05 -16.51 -4.20
C TYR A 64 17.25 -15.81 -2.85
N GLU A 65 17.04 -16.52 -1.73
CA GLU A 65 17.10 -15.93 -0.39
C GLU A 65 18.51 -15.45 -0.03
N ASP A 66 19.55 -16.16 -0.48
CA ASP A 66 20.95 -15.83 -0.18
C ASP A 66 21.55 -14.73 -1.07
N LEU A 67 20.87 -14.36 -2.16
CA LEU A 67 21.40 -13.35 -3.08
C LEU A 67 21.28 -11.94 -2.48
N SER A 68 22.31 -11.12 -2.70
CA SER A 68 22.25 -9.69 -2.37
C SER A 68 21.18 -8.98 -3.19
N ASN A 69 20.66 -7.85 -2.69
CA ASN A 69 19.67 -7.04 -3.42
C ASN A 69 20.19 -6.57 -4.79
N ILE A 70 21.50 -6.36 -4.91
CA ILE A 70 22.14 -5.95 -6.16
C ILE A 70 22.18 -7.13 -7.14
N ASP A 71 22.53 -8.32 -6.66
CA ASP A 71 22.64 -9.50 -7.52
C ASP A 71 21.26 -9.97 -8.00
N LEU A 72 20.24 -9.87 -7.16
CA LEU A 72 18.85 -10.06 -7.59
C LEU A 72 18.44 -9.06 -8.67
N TRP A 73 18.83 -7.81 -8.52
CA TRP A 73 18.54 -6.79 -9.51
C TRP A 73 19.28 -7.07 -10.83
N LYS A 74 20.55 -7.46 -10.78
CA LYS A 74 21.34 -7.83 -11.96
C LYS A 74 20.72 -9.03 -12.68
N LEU A 75 20.29 -10.04 -11.93
CA LEU A 75 19.57 -11.19 -12.48
C LEU A 75 18.30 -10.74 -13.20
N LEU A 76 17.50 -9.88 -12.58
CA LEU A 76 16.32 -9.33 -13.25
C LEU A 76 16.69 -8.52 -14.48
N ASN A 77 17.76 -7.72 -14.42
CA ASN A 77 18.21 -6.91 -15.54
C ASN A 77 18.71 -7.75 -16.71
N SER A 78 19.23 -8.96 -16.47
CA SER A 78 19.62 -9.89 -17.53
C SER A 78 18.42 -10.53 -18.24
N LEU A 79 17.30 -10.70 -17.54
CA LEU A 79 16.08 -11.33 -18.08
C LEU A 79 15.08 -10.31 -18.63
N ASP A 80 14.88 -9.19 -17.92
CA ASP A 80 13.90 -8.15 -18.21
C ASP A 80 14.48 -6.76 -17.87
N PRO A 81 15.33 -6.20 -18.76
CA PRO A 81 15.98 -4.91 -18.57
C PRO A 81 14.99 -3.75 -18.39
N GLU A 82 13.86 -3.80 -19.10
CA GLU A 82 12.82 -2.79 -19.00
C GLU A 82 12.26 -2.74 -17.58
N ARG A 83 11.88 -3.90 -17.03
CA ARG A 83 11.35 -3.98 -15.68
C ARG A 83 12.40 -3.63 -14.63
N ALA A 84 13.64 -4.08 -14.82
CA ALA A 84 14.74 -3.77 -13.91
C ALA A 84 15.06 -2.27 -13.87
N GLY A 85 14.97 -1.55 -15.00
CA GLY A 85 15.18 -0.11 -15.07
C GLY A 85 14.21 0.69 -14.20
N ILE A 86 12.98 0.20 -14.06
CA ILE A 86 11.90 0.82 -13.27
C ILE A 86 12.06 0.55 -11.77
N LEU A 87 12.60 -0.62 -11.40
CA LEU A 87 12.67 -1.06 -10.01
C LEU A 87 13.98 -0.64 -9.35
N HIS A 88 13.87 -0.08 -8.15
CA HIS A 88 15.03 0.15 -7.29
C HIS A 88 15.55 -1.20 -6.78
N HIS A 89 16.87 -1.39 -6.73
CA HIS A 89 17.48 -2.67 -6.29
C HIS A 89 17.05 -3.10 -4.87
N ASN A 90 16.74 -2.13 -3.99
CA ASN A 90 16.20 -2.41 -2.65
C ASN A 90 14.72 -2.82 -2.63
N ASP A 91 13.98 -2.73 -3.75
CA ASP A 91 12.61 -3.24 -3.85
C ASP A 91 12.62 -4.78 -4.02
N ARG A 92 13.32 -5.50 -3.12
CA ARG A 92 13.55 -6.95 -3.18
C ARG A 92 12.28 -7.73 -3.50
N ARG A 93 11.19 -7.46 -2.78
CA ARG A 93 9.88 -8.12 -3.00
C ARG A 93 9.37 -7.99 -4.44
N LYS A 94 9.46 -6.79 -5.05
CA LYS A 94 9.01 -6.57 -6.44
C LYS A 94 9.96 -7.18 -7.45
N ILE A 95 11.26 -7.19 -7.16
CA ILE A 95 12.27 -7.80 -8.00
C ILE A 95 12.08 -9.31 -8.01
N THR A 96 12.00 -9.96 -6.84
CA THR A 96 11.73 -11.39 -6.70
C THR A 96 10.43 -11.77 -7.41
N ARG A 97 9.35 -10.99 -7.24
CA ARG A 97 8.11 -11.24 -7.97
C ARG A 97 8.27 -11.12 -9.49
N SER A 98 9.02 -10.13 -9.96
CA SER A 98 9.26 -9.97 -11.41
C SER A 98 10.11 -11.11 -11.96
N LEU A 99 11.10 -11.58 -11.21
CA LEU A 99 11.90 -12.76 -11.54
C LEU A 99 11.02 -14.01 -11.64
N GLN A 100 10.17 -14.27 -10.64
CA GLN A 100 9.22 -15.39 -10.69
C GLN A 100 8.34 -15.33 -11.95
N ILE A 101 7.92 -14.14 -12.34
CA ILE A 101 7.13 -13.95 -13.56
C ILE A 101 7.98 -14.27 -14.79
N SER A 102 9.18 -13.69 -14.91
CA SER A 102 10.07 -13.95 -16.04
C SER A 102 10.47 -15.42 -16.19
N PHE A 103 10.60 -16.16 -15.09
CA PHE A 103 10.90 -17.60 -15.12
C PHE A 103 9.73 -18.50 -15.56
N SER A 104 8.51 -17.96 -15.65
CA SER A 104 7.36 -18.72 -16.16
C SER A 104 7.36 -18.89 -17.68
N GLY A 105 8.37 -18.34 -18.37
CA GLY A 105 8.58 -18.47 -19.82
C GLY A 105 8.35 -17.17 -20.61
N ARG A 106 7.92 -16.09 -19.95
CA ARG A 106 7.68 -14.79 -20.57
C ARG A 106 8.04 -13.64 -19.62
N VAL A 107 8.69 -12.59 -20.11
CA VAL A 107 9.17 -11.49 -19.26
C VAL A 107 8.02 -10.68 -18.67
N HIS A 108 8.21 -10.12 -17.47
CA HIS A 108 7.15 -9.39 -16.77
C HIS A 108 6.73 -8.10 -17.49
N SER A 109 7.67 -7.41 -18.16
CA SER A 109 7.38 -6.26 -19.02
C SER A 109 6.35 -6.58 -20.11
N GLU A 110 6.45 -7.73 -20.77
CA GLU A 110 5.50 -8.16 -21.80
C GLU A 110 4.09 -8.36 -21.23
N TYR A 111 3.93 -9.01 -20.07
CA TYR A 111 2.62 -9.13 -19.44
C TYR A 111 1.99 -7.77 -19.11
N ILE A 112 2.80 -6.81 -18.65
CA ILE A 112 2.33 -5.45 -18.38
C ILE A 112 1.92 -4.77 -19.68
N GLN A 113 2.65 -5.00 -20.77
CA GLN A 113 2.34 -4.43 -22.08
C GLN A 113 1.05 -5.01 -22.65
N ASP A 114 0.84 -6.33 -22.58
CA ASP A 114 -0.40 -6.98 -23.01
C ASP A 114 -1.62 -6.44 -22.24
N GLN A 115 -1.49 -6.23 -20.93
CA GLN A 115 -2.54 -5.61 -20.12
C GLN A 115 -2.88 -4.18 -20.56
N ARG A 116 -1.92 -3.47 -21.17
CA ARG A 116 -2.12 -2.12 -21.72
C ARG A 116 -2.73 -2.17 -23.11
N THR A 117 -2.38 -3.15 -23.94
CA THR A 117 -2.89 -3.26 -25.31
C THR A 117 -4.30 -3.84 -25.37
N ASP A 118 -4.66 -4.76 -24.46
CA ASP A 118 -6.03 -5.29 -24.31
C ASP A 118 -7.02 -4.24 -23.80
N SER A 119 -6.50 -3.10 -23.32
CA SER A 119 -7.28 -1.94 -22.96
C SER A 119 -7.31 -0.95 -24.12
N HIS A 120 -8.47 -0.76 -24.74
CA HIS A 120 -8.67 0.27 -25.77
C HIS A 120 -8.40 1.72 -25.29
N PHE A 121 -8.11 1.92 -24.00
CA PHE A 121 -7.91 3.24 -23.39
C PHE A 121 -6.74 3.25 -22.37
N GLN A 122 -5.76 4.11 -22.64
CA GLN A 122 -4.78 4.66 -21.68
C GLN A 122 -4.05 3.69 -20.73
N ASN A 123 -3.31 2.69 -21.24
CA ASN A 123 -2.31 1.95 -20.46
C ASN A 123 -2.83 1.34 -19.12
N ARG A 124 -4.08 0.88 -19.05
CA ARG A 124 -4.73 0.44 -17.82
C ARG A 124 -5.49 -0.88 -18.01
N PRO A 125 -5.35 -1.88 -17.12
CA PRO A 125 -5.98 -3.18 -17.30
C PRO A 125 -7.52 -3.09 -17.42
N LYS A 126 -8.11 -4.01 -18.19
CA LYS A 126 -9.56 -4.05 -18.44
C LYS A 126 -10.37 -4.16 -17.14
N LYS A 127 -11.42 -3.34 -17.02
CA LYS A 127 -12.37 -3.35 -15.89
C LYS A 127 -13.21 -4.63 -15.92
N ARG A 128 -13.46 -5.21 -14.75
CA ARG A 128 -14.27 -6.43 -14.59
C ARG A 128 -15.77 -6.15 -14.59
N PHE A 129 -16.18 -5.00 -14.03
CA PHE A 129 -17.58 -4.60 -13.93
C PHE A 129 -17.85 -3.35 -14.79
N LYS A 130 -19.03 -3.30 -15.43
CA LYS A 130 -19.44 -2.17 -16.28
C LYS A 130 -19.82 -0.94 -15.45
N ASN A 131 -20.64 -1.15 -14.42
CA ASN A 131 -21.20 -0.09 -13.58
C ASN A 131 -20.47 -0.06 -12.23
N ILE A 132 -19.50 0.85 -12.11
CA ILE A 132 -18.73 1.05 -10.88
C ILE A 132 -18.90 2.51 -10.45
N LEU A 133 -19.32 2.72 -9.21
CA LEU A 133 -19.28 4.01 -8.53
C LEU A 133 -18.27 3.91 -7.38
N PHE A 134 -17.19 4.68 -7.46
CA PHE A 134 -16.21 4.78 -6.39
C PHE A 134 -16.54 5.97 -5.50
N ILE A 135 -16.96 5.71 -4.27
CA ILE A 135 -17.25 6.74 -3.27
C ILE A 135 -16.00 6.94 -2.41
N TRP A 136 -15.47 8.16 -2.39
CA TRP A 136 -14.28 8.50 -1.64
C TRP A 136 -14.60 9.53 -0.57
N LEU A 137 -14.56 9.11 0.69
CA LEU A 137 -14.63 10.01 1.84
C LEU A 137 -13.26 10.63 2.09
N THR A 138 -13.20 11.95 2.09
CA THR A 138 -11.98 12.72 2.31
C THR A 138 -12.10 13.63 3.51
N ALA A 139 -10.98 13.91 4.17
CA ALA A 139 -10.90 14.94 5.18
C ALA A 139 -9.53 15.61 5.12
N ASN A 140 -9.46 16.86 5.57
CA ASN A 140 -8.21 17.58 5.72
C ASN A 140 -7.31 16.87 6.75
N LEU A 141 -6.00 17.00 6.58
CA LEU A 141 -5.04 16.21 7.35
C LEU A 141 -5.04 16.56 8.83
N GLU A 142 -5.29 17.81 9.19
CA GLU A 142 -5.28 18.28 10.58
C GLU A 142 -6.45 17.66 11.36
N PHE A 143 -7.66 17.83 10.83
CA PHE A 143 -8.88 17.22 11.35
C PHE A 143 -8.74 15.69 11.47
N LEU A 144 -8.24 15.05 10.41
CA LEU A 144 -8.06 13.60 10.38
C LEU A 144 -7.00 13.10 11.37
N SER A 145 -5.92 13.87 11.59
CA SER A 145 -4.88 13.51 12.56
C SER A 145 -5.43 13.54 13.99
N ASN A 146 -6.27 14.52 14.31
CA ASN A 146 -6.94 14.61 15.61
C ASN A 146 -7.91 13.43 15.83
N LEU A 147 -8.72 13.10 14.82
CA LEU A 147 -9.60 11.93 14.87
C LEU A 147 -8.83 10.62 15.01
N ILE A 148 -7.72 10.46 14.27
CA ILE A 148 -6.87 9.27 14.36
C ILE A 148 -6.32 9.12 15.78
N ARG A 149 -5.78 10.19 16.38
CA ARG A 149 -5.24 10.13 17.74
C ARG A 149 -6.32 9.75 18.74
N LYS A 150 -7.49 10.40 18.68
CA LYS A 150 -8.65 10.07 19.54
C LYS A 150 -9.06 8.61 19.37
N ARG A 151 -9.18 8.13 18.13
CA ARG A 151 -9.51 6.72 17.82
C ARG A 151 -8.47 5.76 18.40
N CYS A 152 -7.18 6.03 18.24
CA CYS A 152 -6.12 5.17 18.76
C CYS A 152 -6.17 5.09 20.30
N LEU A 153 -6.46 6.20 20.98
CA LEU A 153 -6.63 6.21 22.44
C LEU A 153 -7.85 5.37 22.84
N THR A 154 -9.00 5.59 22.21
CA THR A 154 -10.23 4.83 22.47
C THR A 154 -10.05 3.34 22.20
N MET A 155 -9.31 2.94 21.15
CA MET A 155 -9.00 1.53 20.88
C MET A 155 -8.26 0.87 22.05
N LEU A 156 -7.26 1.55 22.63
CA LEU A 156 -6.52 1.01 23.78
C LEU A 156 -7.37 0.96 25.05
N GLN A 157 -8.23 1.96 25.27
CA GLN A 157 -9.15 2.01 26.40
C GLN A 157 -10.23 0.92 26.34
N ASN A 158 -10.63 0.50 25.13
CA ASN A 158 -11.68 -0.48 24.89
C ASN A 158 -11.16 -1.93 24.81
N GLY A 159 -10.09 -2.27 25.53
CA GLY A 159 -9.55 -3.62 25.55
C GLY A 159 -8.39 -3.88 24.57
N GLY A 160 -7.87 -2.84 23.90
CA GLY A 160 -6.79 -3.00 22.94
C GLY A 160 -5.50 -3.55 23.55
N TRP A 161 -5.24 -3.32 24.85
CA TRP A 161 -4.08 -3.89 25.53
C TRP A 161 -4.19 -5.41 25.70
N GLU A 162 -5.37 -5.89 26.03
CA GLU A 162 -5.68 -7.31 26.17
C GLU A 162 -5.53 -8.02 24.82
N GLU A 163 -6.08 -7.43 23.74
CA GLU A 163 -5.89 -7.93 22.37
C GLU A 163 -4.41 -8.01 21.98
N LEU A 164 -3.63 -6.96 22.26
CA LEU A 164 -2.20 -6.92 21.96
C LEU A 164 -1.41 -8.00 22.72
N LYS A 165 -1.77 -8.27 23.98
CA LYS A 165 -1.14 -9.33 24.78
C LYS A 165 -1.44 -10.71 24.20
N LEU A 166 -2.70 -10.97 23.85
CA LEU A 166 -3.10 -12.24 23.23
C LEU A 166 -2.39 -12.45 21.88
N LEU A 167 -2.38 -11.42 21.03
CA LEU A 167 -1.66 -11.44 19.76
C LEU A 167 -0.15 -11.66 19.95
N TYR A 168 0.44 -11.11 21.00
CA TYR A 168 1.85 -11.33 21.32
C TYR A 168 2.15 -12.76 21.76
N GLN A 169 1.26 -13.39 22.52
CA GLN A 169 1.41 -14.81 22.89
C GLN A 169 1.38 -15.71 21.65
N GLU A 170 0.47 -15.46 20.71
CA GLU A 170 0.42 -16.19 19.45
C GLU A 170 1.66 -15.91 18.57
N PHE A 171 2.16 -14.67 18.58
CA PHE A 171 3.42 -14.34 17.92
C PHE A 171 4.59 -15.17 18.46
N LEU A 172 4.73 -15.30 19.78
CA LEU A 172 5.80 -16.11 20.40
C LEU A 172 5.71 -17.59 20.04
N LYS A 173 4.50 -18.14 19.94
CA LYS A 173 4.27 -19.54 19.53
C LYS A 173 4.50 -19.79 18.05
N SER A 174 4.33 -18.77 17.21
CA SER A 174 4.39 -18.90 15.75
C SER A 174 5.78 -19.21 15.19
N GLY A 175 6.85 -18.92 15.94
CA GLY A 175 8.23 -19.00 15.45
C GLY A 175 8.60 -17.93 14.41
N ILE A 176 7.75 -16.94 14.20
CA ILE A 176 8.00 -15.81 13.30
C ILE A 176 8.96 -14.82 13.95
N TYR A 177 9.97 -14.37 13.20
CA TYR A 177 10.93 -13.39 13.67
C TYR A 177 10.41 -11.95 13.53
N GLU A 178 10.76 -11.08 14.49
CA GLU A 178 10.34 -9.68 14.50
C GLU A 178 10.81 -8.88 13.27
N ASN A 179 11.94 -9.25 12.68
CA ASN A 179 12.45 -8.62 11.46
C ASN A 179 11.72 -9.07 10.19
N ASP A 180 10.87 -10.09 10.28
CA ASP A 180 10.09 -10.64 9.17
C ASP A 180 8.64 -10.94 9.59
N LEU A 181 7.96 -9.94 10.15
CA LEU A 181 6.54 -10.06 10.49
C LEU A 181 5.69 -10.42 9.27
N ARG A 182 4.79 -11.40 9.42
CA ARG A 182 3.89 -11.90 8.38
C ARG A 182 2.44 -11.92 8.85
N GLY A 183 1.50 -12.08 7.92
CA GLY A 183 0.07 -12.21 8.21
C GLY A 183 -0.46 -11.11 9.13
N ALA A 184 -1.22 -11.51 10.16
CA ALA A 184 -1.82 -10.62 11.14
C ALA A 184 -0.79 -9.77 11.92
N PHE A 185 0.43 -10.28 12.11
CA PHE A 185 1.49 -9.57 12.86
C PHE A 185 2.01 -8.32 12.13
N GLN A 186 1.66 -8.10 10.87
CA GLN A 186 1.96 -6.84 10.16
C GLN A 186 1.01 -5.70 10.53
N ALA A 187 -0.04 -5.97 11.32
CA ALA A 187 -1.05 -4.98 11.69
C ALA A 187 -0.44 -3.75 12.37
N LEU A 188 -0.96 -2.56 12.01
CA LEU A 188 -0.67 -1.32 12.72
C LEU A 188 -1.29 -1.39 14.10
N GLY A 189 -0.50 -1.12 15.13
CA GLY A 189 -0.87 -1.32 16.52
C GLY A 189 -0.10 -2.47 17.14
N PHE A 190 0.09 -3.60 16.45
CA PHE A 190 0.92 -4.67 16.99
C PHE A 190 2.40 -4.33 16.90
N LYS A 191 2.89 -4.07 15.68
CA LYS A 191 4.30 -3.75 15.41
C LYS A 191 4.85 -2.65 16.33
N GLN A 192 4.07 -1.60 16.56
CA GLN A 192 4.51 -0.45 17.34
C GLN A 192 4.59 -0.73 18.83
N PHE A 193 3.83 -1.71 19.32
CA PHE A 193 3.77 -2.06 20.73
C PHE A 193 4.64 -3.26 21.10
N ILE A 194 5.32 -3.92 20.15
CA ILE A 194 6.30 -4.99 20.43
C ILE A 194 7.30 -4.59 21.53
N PRO A 195 7.90 -3.39 21.55
CA PRO A 195 8.81 -2.99 22.63
C PRO A 195 8.15 -3.01 24.01
N ALA A 196 6.93 -2.49 24.12
CA ALA A 196 6.17 -2.52 25.38
C ALA A 196 5.79 -3.96 25.79
N LEU A 197 5.41 -4.79 24.81
CA LEU A 197 5.01 -6.19 25.01
C LEU A 197 6.16 -7.09 25.46
N LYS A 198 7.39 -6.82 25.01
CA LYS A 198 8.60 -7.48 25.53
C LYS A 198 8.83 -7.17 26.99
N SER A 199 8.75 -5.89 27.36
CA SER A 199 8.92 -5.46 28.76
C SER A 199 7.88 -6.08 29.70
N PHE A 200 6.67 -6.41 29.22
CA PHE A 200 5.67 -7.15 30.00
C PHE A 200 6.09 -8.59 30.35
N ASN A 201 6.89 -9.24 29.50
CA ASN A 201 7.34 -10.61 29.75
C ASN A 201 8.64 -10.67 30.58
N ASP A 202 9.50 -9.65 30.47
CA ASP A 202 10.81 -9.63 31.11
C ASP A 202 10.80 -9.01 32.52
N CYS A 203 9.79 -8.21 32.88
CA CYS A 203 9.70 -7.46 34.14
C CYS A 203 8.36 -7.69 34.87
N ASN A 204 8.32 -7.46 36.19
CA ASN A 204 7.07 -7.50 36.97
C ASN A 204 6.04 -6.49 36.40
N TYR A 205 4.78 -6.93 36.31
CA TYR A 205 3.67 -6.36 35.53
C TYR A 205 3.40 -4.85 35.70
N ASP A 206 3.77 -4.27 36.85
CA ASP A 206 3.40 -2.90 37.26
C ASP A 206 4.44 -1.82 36.93
N GLU A 207 5.66 -2.17 36.50
CA GLU A 207 6.76 -1.23 36.26
C GLU A 207 7.14 -1.06 34.79
N ILE A 208 6.18 -1.19 33.85
CA ILE A 208 6.48 -0.70 32.51
C ILE A 208 6.51 0.81 32.56
N GLU A 209 7.69 1.35 32.27
CA GLU A 209 7.94 2.76 32.17
C GLU A 209 6.86 3.42 31.30
N ALA A 210 6.10 4.35 31.90
CA ALA A 210 5.04 5.09 31.20
C ALA A 210 5.56 5.70 29.89
N THR A 211 6.83 6.12 29.88
CA THR A 211 7.59 6.58 28.72
C THR A 211 7.56 5.61 27.53
N ILE A 212 7.70 4.30 27.77
CA ILE A 212 7.71 3.30 26.69
C ILE A 212 6.32 3.18 26.09
N LYS A 213 5.27 3.13 26.92
CA LYS A 213 3.88 3.05 26.46
C LYS A 213 3.50 4.29 25.65
N GLU A 214 3.88 5.48 26.12
CA GLU A 214 3.66 6.74 25.43
C GLU A 214 4.36 6.78 24.08
N ARG A 215 5.64 6.37 24.03
CA ARG A 215 6.39 6.29 22.76
C ARG A 215 5.75 5.32 21.77
N CYS A 216 5.33 4.13 22.22
CA CYS A 216 4.66 3.14 21.36
C CYS A 216 3.33 3.70 20.82
N PHE A 217 2.59 4.41 21.66
CA PHE A 217 1.34 5.07 21.27
C PHE A 217 1.57 6.14 20.20
N ASP A 218 2.55 7.02 20.39
CA ASP A 218 2.87 8.04 19.39
C ASP A 218 3.34 7.42 18.07
N ASP A 219 4.15 6.36 18.12
CA ASP A 219 4.56 5.61 16.93
C ASP A 219 3.36 4.96 16.21
N PHE A 220 2.36 4.47 16.96
CA PHE A 220 1.12 3.93 16.42
C PHE A 220 0.27 5.00 15.74
N VAL A 221 0.08 6.15 16.37
CA VAL A 221 -0.62 7.30 15.80
C VAL A 221 0.07 7.77 14.52
N LEU A 222 1.40 7.96 14.56
CA LEU A 222 2.19 8.40 13.41
C LEU A 222 2.13 7.38 12.26
N SER A 223 2.21 6.09 12.56
CA SER A 223 2.12 5.03 11.56
C SER A 223 0.74 4.98 10.91
N THR A 224 -0.32 5.19 11.68
CA THR A 224 -1.70 5.29 11.17
C THR A 224 -1.86 6.50 10.26
N ILE A 225 -1.36 7.69 10.64
CA ILE A 225 -1.37 8.88 9.79
C ILE A 225 -0.60 8.64 8.48
N ARG A 226 0.57 8.01 8.55
CA ARG A 226 1.37 7.64 7.35
C ARG A 226 0.60 6.69 6.44
N TYR A 227 -0.12 5.72 7.01
CA TYR A 227 -0.96 4.81 6.26
C TYR A 227 -2.10 5.54 5.54
N THR A 228 -2.78 6.46 6.22
CA THR A 228 -3.83 7.30 5.61
C THR A 228 -3.30 8.16 4.47
N LYS A 229 -2.11 8.77 4.62
CA LYS A 229 -1.46 9.50 3.52
C LYS A 229 -1.16 8.60 2.31
N LYS A 230 -0.76 7.35 2.56
CA LYS A 230 -0.53 6.36 1.51
C LYS A 230 -1.82 5.97 0.80
N GLN A 231 -2.92 5.77 1.53
CA GLN A 231 -4.24 5.50 0.97
C GLN A 231 -4.71 6.65 0.08
N ASN A 232 -4.64 7.89 0.57
CA ASN A 232 -5.02 9.09 -0.19
C ASN A 232 -4.18 9.26 -1.46
N ARG A 233 -2.86 9.06 -1.37
CA ARG A 233 -1.96 9.11 -2.53
C ARG A 233 -2.33 8.03 -3.55
N TRP A 234 -2.68 6.83 -3.09
CA TRP A 234 -3.08 5.74 -3.96
C TRP A 234 -4.37 6.09 -4.71
N VAL A 235 -5.42 6.54 -4.03
CA VAL A 235 -6.71 6.89 -4.66
C VAL A 235 -6.51 7.98 -5.71
N LYS A 236 -5.79 9.06 -5.35
CA LYS A 236 -5.50 10.17 -6.26
C LYS A 236 -4.76 9.73 -7.52
N ASN A 237 -3.79 8.83 -7.40
CA ASN A 237 -2.91 8.45 -8.52
C ASN A 237 -3.41 7.24 -9.33
N ARG A 238 -4.38 6.48 -8.81
CA ARG A 238 -4.83 5.23 -9.41
C ARG A 238 -6.29 5.26 -9.83
N ILE A 239 -7.18 5.76 -8.97
CA ILE A 239 -8.63 5.77 -9.22
C ILE A 239 -9.07 7.07 -9.86
N LEU A 240 -8.70 8.23 -9.29
CA LEU A 240 -9.16 9.51 -9.81
C LEU A 240 -8.58 9.84 -11.19
N THR A 241 -7.47 9.21 -11.55
CA THR A 241 -6.88 9.30 -12.90
C THR A 241 -7.54 8.39 -13.91
N ASP A 242 -8.43 7.47 -13.50
CA ASP A 242 -9.14 6.58 -14.40
C ASP A 242 -10.48 7.19 -14.78
N GLU A 243 -10.53 7.83 -15.94
CA GLU A 243 -11.73 8.46 -16.50
C GLU A 243 -12.90 7.48 -16.69
N ASN A 244 -12.61 6.18 -16.71
CA ASN A 244 -13.63 5.16 -16.88
C ASN A 244 -14.34 4.78 -15.58
N ILE A 245 -13.88 5.25 -14.42
CA ILE A 245 -14.54 5.01 -13.14
C ILE A 245 -15.33 6.26 -12.77
N LYS A 246 -16.64 6.09 -12.53
CA LYS A 246 -17.44 7.18 -11.95
C LYS A 246 -17.03 7.35 -10.49
N THR A 247 -16.63 8.55 -10.11
CA THR A 247 -16.19 8.86 -8.75
C THR A 247 -17.14 9.86 -8.09
N LEU A 248 -17.41 9.66 -6.81
CA LEU A 248 -18.07 10.63 -5.92
C LEU A 248 -17.12 10.91 -4.76
N THR A 249 -16.60 12.13 -4.69
CA THR A 249 -15.76 12.57 -3.56
C THR A 249 -16.62 13.34 -2.58
N ILE A 250 -16.56 12.98 -1.31
CA ILE A 250 -17.32 13.60 -0.23
C ILE A 250 -16.32 14.09 0.81
N ASP A 251 -16.22 15.40 0.96
CA ASP A 251 -15.37 16.00 1.98
C ASP A 251 -16.14 16.06 3.31
N VAL A 252 -15.66 15.33 4.30
CA VAL A 252 -16.20 15.28 5.66
C VAL A 252 -15.37 16.10 6.65
N SER A 253 -14.46 16.95 6.14
CA SER A 253 -13.71 17.92 6.95
C SER A 253 -14.66 18.76 7.79
N GLU A 254 -14.30 18.98 9.05
CA GLU A 254 -15.02 19.88 9.97
C GLU A 254 -16.50 19.51 10.18
N THR A 255 -16.91 18.34 9.70
CA THR A 255 -18.27 17.82 9.88
C THR A 255 -18.33 17.03 11.19
N GLU A 256 -19.42 17.22 11.94
CA GLU A 256 -19.69 16.40 13.13
C GLU A 256 -20.04 14.96 12.72
N LEU A 257 -19.57 13.97 13.48
CA LEU A 257 -19.80 12.54 13.19
C LEU A 257 -21.29 12.20 13.01
N THR A 258 -22.18 12.88 13.75
CA THR A 258 -23.63 12.71 13.69
C THR A 258 -24.24 13.11 12.34
N LYS A 259 -23.58 14.00 11.60
CA LYS A 259 -24.05 14.54 10.31
C LYS A 259 -23.46 13.80 9.11
N TYR A 260 -22.58 12.82 9.32
CA TYR A 260 -21.92 12.08 8.24
C TYR A 260 -22.92 11.34 7.37
N GLN A 261 -23.93 10.73 7.98
CA GLN A 261 -24.96 9.99 7.26
C GLN A 261 -25.77 10.92 6.35
N GLU A 262 -26.22 12.06 6.87
CA GLU A 262 -26.98 13.06 6.10
C GLU A 262 -26.16 13.61 4.94
N LEU A 263 -24.89 13.98 5.19
CA LEU A 263 -23.97 14.48 4.17
C LEU A 263 -23.70 13.44 3.08
N CYS A 264 -23.47 12.18 3.46
CA CYS A 264 -23.24 11.11 2.49
C CYS A 264 -24.49 10.82 1.68
N TYR A 265 -25.66 10.83 2.32
CA TYR A 265 -26.94 10.58 1.67
C TYR A 265 -27.31 11.69 0.69
N SER A 266 -27.13 12.96 1.06
CA SER A 266 -27.39 14.09 0.17
C SER A 266 -26.45 14.10 -1.04
N ALA A 267 -25.16 13.83 -0.85
CA ALA A 267 -24.19 13.72 -1.94
C ALA A 267 -24.52 12.56 -2.89
N LEU A 268 -25.00 11.42 -2.35
CA LEU A 268 -25.45 10.30 -3.16
C LEU A 268 -26.69 10.64 -3.97
N LEU A 269 -27.69 11.29 -3.36
CA LEU A 269 -28.90 11.72 -4.06
C LEU A 269 -28.57 12.66 -5.21
N GLU A 270 -27.74 13.69 -4.98
CA GLU A 270 -27.32 14.62 -6.03
C GLU A 270 -26.66 13.88 -7.22
N LYS A 271 -25.78 12.92 -6.92
CA LYS A 271 -25.06 12.16 -7.94
C LYS A 271 -25.91 11.13 -8.67
N CYS A 272 -26.86 10.50 -7.97
CA CYS A 272 -27.79 9.55 -8.56
C CYS A 272 -28.90 10.25 -9.37
N SER A 273 -29.25 11.50 -9.01
CA SER A 273 -30.18 12.35 -9.77
C SER A 273 -29.54 12.86 -11.08
N ASN A 274 -28.25 13.18 -11.02
CA ASN A 274 -27.45 13.63 -12.16
C ASN A 274 -26.53 12.50 -12.64
N ILE A 275 -27.08 11.49 -13.34
CA ILE A 275 -26.25 10.57 -14.13
C ILE A 275 -25.78 11.29 -15.41
N VAL A 276 -24.97 12.34 -15.23
CA VAL A 276 -24.12 12.92 -16.26
C VAL A 276 -22.68 12.75 -15.77
N PRO A 277 -21.74 12.23 -16.59
CA PRO A 277 -20.36 12.08 -16.19
C PRO A 277 -19.74 13.46 -15.88
N SER A 278 -19.55 13.78 -14.59
CA SER A 278 -18.75 14.95 -14.23
C SER A 278 -17.27 14.54 -14.28
N HIS A 279 -16.63 14.80 -15.41
CA HIS A 279 -15.18 14.72 -15.53
C HIS A 279 -14.57 15.92 -14.80
N ALA A 280 -14.13 15.73 -13.55
CA ALA A 280 -13.15 16.64 -12.99
C ALA A 280 -11.83 16.32 -13.71
N SER A 281 -11.49 17.13 -14.71
CA SER A 281 -10.23 17.02 -15.45
C SER A 281 -9.04 17.29 -14.52
N LEU A 282 -8.61 16.27 -13.79
CA LEU A 282 -7.24 16.20 -13.30
C LEU A 282 -6.43 15.64 -14.46
N THR A 283 -5.58 16.47 -15.04
CA THR A 283 -4.65 16.04 -16.08
C THR A 283 -3.92 14.80 -15.59
N PRO A 284 -4.08 13.64 -16.26
CA PRO A 284 -3.29 12.46 -15.97
C PRO A 284 -1.84 12.91 -16.07
N THR A 285 -1.06 12.78 -15.00
CA THR A 285 0.37 13.03 -15.15
C THR A 285 0.88 11.87 -16.00
N THR A 286 1.00 12.11 -17.30
CA THR A 286 1.69 11.23 -18.23
C THR A 286 2.97 10.82 -17.53
N ILE A 287 3.14 9.51 -17.34
CA ILE A 287 4.38 8.97 -16.79
C ILE A 287 5.41 9.19 -17.90
N SER A 288 5.98 10.40 -17.95
CA SER A 288 7.08 10.75 -18.84
C SER A 288 8.20 9.75 -18.62
N SER A 289 8.84 9.32 -19.71
CA SER A 289 10.03 8.46 -19.70
C SER A 289 11.13 9.00 -18.77
N GLU A 290 11.14 10.31 -18.50
CA GLU A 290 12.06 10.94 -17.55
C GLU A 290 11.86 10.53 -16.09
N ARG A 291 10.66 10.09 -15.68
CA ARG A 291 10.38 9.62 -14.32
C ARG A 291 11.01 8.25 -14.01
N LEU A 292 11.39 7.51 -15.04
CA LEU A 292 11.90 6.14 -14.92
C LEU A 292 13.41 6.05 -15.20
N LYS A 293 14.05 7.14 -15.64
CA LYS A 293 15.51 7.18 -15.86
C LYS A 293 16.25 6.93 -14.55
N ARG A 294 17.19 5.99 -14.57
CA ARG A 294 18.05 5.64 -13.45
C ARG A 294 19.31 6.51 -13.46
N PHE A 295 19.66 7.07 -12.31
CA PHE A 295 20.85 7.87 -12.10
C PHE A 295 21.66 7.29 -10.94
N SER A 296 22.97 7.19 -11.10
CA SER A 296 23.90 6.75 -10.05
C SER A 296 24.83 7.89 -9.66
N CYS A 297 24.97 8.14 -8.36
CA CYS A 297 25.95 9.05 -7.81
C CYS A 297 27.12 8.27 -7.22
N GLU A 298 28.29 8.37 -7.84
CA GLU A 298 29.53 7.76 -7.35
C GLU A 298 29.98 8.37 -6.01
N VAL A 299 29.73 9.66 -5.79
CA VAL A 299 30.10 10.39 -4.55
C VAL A 299 29.35 9.89 -3.32
N CYS A 300 28.08 9.51 -3.50
CA CYS A 300 27.17 9.13 -2.42
C CYS A 300 26.85 7.64 -2.41
N GLU A 301 27.38 6.88 -3.37
CA GLU A 301 27.02 5.48 -3.67
C GLU A 301 25.49 5.28 -3.68
N LYS A 302 24.78 6.26 -4.26
CA LYS A 302 23.32 6.32 -4.20
C LYS A 302 22.72 6.27 -5.61
N ILE A 303 21.67 5.46 -5.75
CA ILE A 303 20.88 5.38 -6.97
C ILE A 303 19.58 6.19 -6.77
N ALA A 304 19.21 6.97 -7.78
CA ALA A 304 17.95 7.70 -7.86
C ALA A 304 17.18 7.29 -9.13
N ILE A 305 15.86 7.19 -9.03
CA ILE A 305 14.99 6.89 -10.17
C ILE A 305 14.13 8.13 -10.44
N GLY A 306 14.23 8.65 -11.66
CA GLY A 306 13.56 9.85 -12.13
C GLY A 306 14.39 11.12 -11.99
N SER A 307 14.28 12.00 -12.99
CA SER A 307 15.01 13.27 -13.08
C SER A 307 14.80 14.17 -11.86
N SER A 308 13.57 14.24 -11.33
CA SER A 308 13.23 15.03 -10.15
C SER A 308 13.88 14.49 -8.86
N SER A 309 13.90 13.17 -8.68
CA SER A 309 14.58 12.51 -7.56
C SER A 309 16.09 12.74 -7.61
N TRP A 310 16.67 12.67 -8.80
CA TRP A 310 18.08 12.95 -9.04
C TRP A 310 18.44 14.41 -8.71
N GLN A 311 17.68 15.38 -9.21
CA GLN A 311 17.91 16.80 -8.90
C GLN A 311 17.78 17.08 -7.39
N ALA A 312 16.80 16.49 -6.72
CA ALA A 312 16.66 16.59 -5.27
C ALA A 312 17.86 15.97 -4.53
N HIS A 313 18.38 14.83 -5.01
CA HIS A 313 19.59 14.21 -4.47
C HIS A 313 20.82 15.13 -4.62
N CYS A 314 21.07 15.67 -5.80
CA CYS A 314 22.21 16.57 -6.05
C CYS A 314 22.15 17.84 -5.19
N ARG A 315 20.93 18.31 -4.85
CA ARG A 315 20.71 19.46 -3.96
C ARG A 315 20.76 19.11 -2.47
N SER A 316 20.83 17.83 -2.10
CA SER A 316 20.77 17.40 -0.71
C SER A 316 22.01 17.81 0.09
N LYS A 317 21.81 18.13 1.39
CA LYS A 317 22.90 18.49 2.31
C LYS A 317 24.00 17.42 2.36
N ARG A 318 23.63 16.14 2.30
CA ARG A 318 24.56 15.00 2.28
C ARG A 318 25.44 15.00 1.03
N HIS A 319 24.84 15.18 -0.16
CA HIS A 319 25.59 15.22 -1.41
C HIS A 319 26.58 16.39 -1.45
N ARG A 320 26.13 17.59 -1.08
CA ARG A 320 27.00 18.77 -1.01
C ARG A 320 28.20 18.55 -0.10
N ARG A 321 27.99 18.05 1.12
CA ARG A 321 29.08 17.75 2.07
C ARG A 321 30.11 16.76 1.51
N LEU A 322 29.65 15.62 0.98
CA LEU A 322 30.57 14.60 0.45
C LEU A 322 31.31 15.07 -0.81
N SER A 323 30.63 15.83 -1.68
CA SER A 323 31.24 16.38 -2.90
C SER A 323 32.34 17.41 -2.61
N THR A 324 32.18 18.22 -1.54
CA THR A 324 33.21 19.16 -1.11
C THR A 324 34.43 18.45 -0.51
N THR A 325 34.22 17.38 0.25
CA THR A 325 35.32 16.58 0.86
C THR A 325 36.11 15.77 -0.18
N GLN A 326 35.47 15.35 -1.28
CA GLN A 326 36.17 14.69 -2.39
C GLN A 326 37.01 15.66 -3.24
N LYS A 327 36.55 16.91 -3.40
CA LYS A 327 37.34 17.96 -4.08
C LYS A 327 38.59 18.37 -3.29
N SER A 328 38.52 18.40 -1.96
CA SER A 328 39.68 18.72 -1.11
C SER A 328 40.69 17.57 -0.95
N LYS A 329 40.37 16.35 -1.41
CA LYS A 329 41.30 15.20 -1.41
C LYS A 329 41.99 14.97 -2.77
N LYS A 330 41.60 15.71 -3.81
CA LYS A 330 42.15 15.64 -5.18
C LYS A 330 43.08 16.81 -5.53
N ILE A 331 43.32 17.70 -4.57
CA ILE A 331 44.33 18.77 -4.57
C ILE A 331 45.40 18.32 -3.58
#